data_AF-A0A432QG06-F1
#
_entry.id   AF-A0A432QG06-F1
#
_cell.length_a   1.000
_cell.length_b   1.000
_cell.length_c   1.000
_cell.angle_alpha   90.00
_cell.angle_beta   90.00
_cell.angle_gamma   90.00
#
_symmetry.space_group_name_H-M   'P 1'
#
loop_
_entity.id
_entity.type
_entity.pdbx_description
1 polymer ?
#
loop_
_entity_poly.entity_id
_entity_poly.type
_entity_poly.pdbx_seq_one_letter_code
_entity_poly.pdbx_strand_id
1 'polypeptide(L)'
;MKSAAEIPSFCVSPLQSAPALPGQYRIALKTWFSPAVLDAAHALIRHRQINSFLFFRNSAGLITSDDVTATVNCVPGTTPRHTFVFRDGWCGSCVAGRHGHRCKHVAAVALLCLREKNDNILPLPLSFDNSPWHTIGNYLGRQSADCRLETSWNSTNAACLLQVQKKGGFLMRTSLSEPAAAELQVLGLENPGASSPPRAGYALLRQQLIETTATDTERQLLAKGRTGQKLHRDTSALMWAARLFFLHLDPTFTLTTDPQGLYQLRHQAEPQVFSLTLERQHTWELLKSLGPEQFGIQPVDRATPFCKICFGEREDTIVVEHWCRLADGREMALADLEKYRYGNHYIYQNQSFSLAPLAGEQRIEREKKKSAPLSLFSYAATIREKNNTFTIERDEIPDFLEANTTALQADIHQVAPEVRQLAVVREPDLLELTEYAEDRDWYYLAGYYRIANQRISLFDLLAATADKKQYIPGQKWLDLEGSSLRWFHALGRERLLK
;
A
#
# COMPACT_ATOMS: atom_id res chain seq x y z
N MET A 1 18.98 22.71 -29.61
CA MET A 1 18.09 21.75 -28.92
C MET A 1 18.93 21.02 -27.89
N LYS A 2 18.68 21.21 -26.58
CA LYS A 2 19.34 20.39 -25.54
C LYS A 2 18.90 18.95 -25.76
N SER A 3 19.83 17.99 -25.85
CA SER A 3 19.47 16.58 -25.90
C SER A 3 18.57 16.27 -24.70
N ALA A 4 17.52 15.47 -24.91
CA ALA A 4 16.71 15.01 -23.80
C ALA A 4 17.64 14.35 -22.76
N ALA A 5 17.44 14.65 -21.48
CA ALA A 5 18.14 13.93 -20.43
C ALA A 5 17.69 12.46 -20.50
N GLU A 6 18.64 11.55 -20.58
CA GLU A 6 18.42 10.12 -20.76
C GLU A 6 19.33 9.37 -19.81
N ILE A 7 18.85 8.23 -19.31
CA ILE A 7 19.65 7.37 -18.44
C ILE A 7 20.51 6.44 -19.30
N PRO A 8 21.86 6.55 -19.24
CA PRO A 8 22.76 5.66 -19.96
C PRO A 8 22.78 4.26 -19.32
N SER A 9 23.17 3.22 -20.08
CA SER A 9 23.40 1.87 -19.51
C SER A 9 24.68 1.78 -18.68
N PHE A 10 25.61 2.70 -18.94
CA PHE A 10 26.92 2.68 -18.31
C PHE A 10 27.00 3.76 -17.25
N CYS A 11 27.45 3.40 -16.05
CA CYS A 11 27.78 4.34 -14.97
C CYS A 11 28.69 5.44 -15.52
N VAL A 12 28.15 6.65 -15.75
CA VAL A 12 28.94 7.83 -16.11
C VAL A 12 29.74 8.17 -14.86
N SER A 13 30.89 7.52 -14.74
CA SER A 13 31.76 7.68 -13.61
C SER A 13 32.58 8.94 -13.83
N PRO A 14 32.74 9.81 -12.82
CA PRO A 14 33.66 10.95 -12.90
C PRO A 14 35.10 10.50 -13.22
N LEU A 15 35.41 9.22 -13.05
CA LEU A 15 36.68 8.61 -13.43
C LEU A 15 36.92 8.60 -14.96
N GLN A 16 35.88 8.65 -15.79
CA GLN A 16 36.05 8.65 -17.25
C GLN A 16 36.67 9.94 -17.78
N SER A 17 36.31 11.09 -17.19
CA SER A 17 36.83 12.41 -17.57
C SER A 17 38.09 12.81 -16.81
N ALA A 18 38.39 12.15 -15.68
CA ALA A 18 39.56 12.44 -14.88
C ALA A 18 40.87 12.03 -15.61
N PRO A 19 41.84 12.94 -15.78
CA PRO A 19 43.11 12.61 -16.43
C PRO A 19 43.97 11.65 -15.61
N ALA A 20 43.81 11.65 -14.29
CA ALA A 20 44.47 10.76 -13.34
C ALA A 20 43.49 10.29 -12.25
N LEU A 21 43.74 9.10 -11.70
CA LEU A 21 42.90 8.53 -10.64
C LEU A 21 42.97 9.39 -9.36
N PRO A 22 41.83 9.90 -8.84
CA PRO A 22 41.84 10.75 -7.65
C PRO A 22 42.43 10.04 -6.43
N GLY A 23 43.19 10.78 -5.61
CA GLY A 23 43.97 10.22 -4.50
C GLY A 23 43.13 9.43 -3.49
N GLN A 24 41.91 9.86 -3.23
CA GLN A 24 40.97 9.17 -2.34
C GLN A 24 40.62 7.73 -2.79
N TYR A 25 40.45 7.48 -4.10
CA TYR A 25 40.20 6.13 -4.62
C TYR A 25 41.44 5.25 -4.46
N ARG A 26 42.65 5.81 -4.63
CA ARG A 26 43.90 5.09 -4.37
C ARG A 26 44.03 4.70 -2.90
N ILE A 27 43.73 5.63 -1.99
CA ILE A 27 43.79 5.38 -0.55
C ILE A 27 42.79 4.30 -0.16
N ALA A 28 41.57 4.36 -0.70
CA ALA A 28 40.53 3.38 -0.43
C ALA A 28 40.91 1.98 -0.93
N LEU A 29 41.57 1.86 -2.08
CA LEU A 29 41.85 0.58 -2.73
C LEU A 29 43.26 0.00 -2.49
N LYS A 30 44.16 0.75 -1.84
CA LYS A 30 45.58 0.38 -1.68
C LYS A 30 45.81 -0.96 -0.99
N THR A 31 44.88 -1.42 -0.17
CA THR A 31 44.94 -2.71 0.54
C THR A 31 44.71 -3.90 -0.38
N TRP A 32 44.07 -3.69 -1.53
CA TRP A 32 43.69 -4.76 -2.46
C TRP A 32 44.40 -4.68 -3.80
N PHE A 33 44.88 -3.51 -4.23
CA PHE A 33 45.47 -3.35 -5.55
C PHE A 33 46.73 -2.49 -5.49
N SER A 34 47.74 -2.85 -6.30
CA SER A 34 48.93 -2.03 -6.46
C SER A 34 48.63 -0.76 -7.28
N PRO A 35 49.38 0.34 -7.11
CA PRO A 35 49.19 1.56 -7.89
C PRO A 35 49.18 1.32 -9.40
N ALA A 36 50.10 0.49 -9.92
CA ALA A 36 50.19 0.16 -11.33
C ALA A 36 48.92 -0.55 -11.86
N VAL A 37 48.31 -1.42 -11.05
CA VAL A 37 47.06 -2.11 -11.42
C VAL A 37 45.89 -1.14 -11.42
N LEU A 38 45.84 -0.21 -10.47
CA LEU A 38 44.82 0.84 -10.42
C LEU A 38 44.93 1.80 -11.60
N ASP A 39 46.14 2.13 -12.04
CA ASP A 39 46.38 2.97 -13.21
C ASP A 39 45.94 2.27 -14.49
N ALA A 40 46.29 0.98 -14.63
CA ALA A 40 45.83 0.17 -15.76
C ALA A 40 44.30 0.04 -15.78
N ALA A 41 43.66 -0.12 -14.62
CA ALA A 41 42.21 -0.18 -14.50
C ALA A 41 41.54 1.16 -14.84
N HIS A 42 42.10 2.28 -14.39
CA HIS A 42 41.62 3.62 -14.73
C HIS A 42 41.75 3.89 -16.23
N ALA A 43 42.82 3.44 -16.88
CA ALA A 43 42.98 3.51 -18.33
C ALA A 43 41.87 2.76 -19.08
N LEU A 44 41.49 1.55 -18.64
CA LEU A 44 40.35 0.82 -19.24
C LEU A 44 39.05 1.64 -19.20
N ILE A 45 38.76 2.27 -18.05
CA ILE A 45 37.58 3.10 -17.85
C ILE A 45 37.62 4.34 -18.77
N ARG A 46 38.77 5.02 -18.84
CA ARG A 46 38.96 6.23 -19.64
C ARG A 46 38.88 5.97 -21.15
N HIS A 47 39.42 4.84 -21.62
CA HIS A 47 39.36 4.44 -23.03
C HIS A 47 38.02 3.83 -23.45
N ARG A 48 36.99 3.86 -22.58
CA ARG A 48 35.64 3.32 -22.84
C ARG A 48 35.65 1.85 -23.27
N GLN A 49 36.57 1.07 -22.73
CA GLN A 49 36.65 -0.39 -22.97
C GLN A 49 35.69 -1.18 -22.06
N ILE A 50 34.68 -0.52 -21.50
CA ILE A 50 33.70 -1.12 -20.60
C ILE A 50 32.32 -0.90 -21.22
N ASN A 51 31.66 -2.02 -21.50
CA ASN A 51 30.38 -2.09 -22.17
C ASN A 51 29.21 -1.92 -21.20
N SER A 52 29.27 -2.61 -20.06
CA SER A 52 28.22 -2.59 -19.04
C SER A 52 28.82 -2.71 -17.64
N PHE A 53 28.13 -2.13 -16.66
CA PHE A 53 28.44 -2.26 -15.24
C PHE A 53 27.15 -2.52 -14.48
N LEU A 54 27.17 -3.54 -13.61
CA LEU A 54 26.01 -3.95 -12.83
C LEU A 54 26.40 -4.17 -11.39
N PHE A 55 25.43 -4.03 -10.50
CA PHE A 55 25.56 -4.51 -9.14
C PHE A 55 24.29 -5.19 -8.68
N PHE A 56 24.46 -6.18 -7.80
CA PHE A 56 23.39 -6.95 -7.21
C PHE A 56 23.75 -7.30 -5.78
N ARG A 57 22.86 -6.91 -4.84
CA ARG A 57 23.06 -7.05 -3.40
C ARG A 57 24.40 -6.47 -2.96
N ASN A 58 25.36 -7.31 -2.60
CA ASN A 58 26.67 -6.93 -2.12
C ASN A 58 27.79 -7.17 -3.16
N SER A 59 27.46 -7.60 -4.38
CA SER A 59 28.41 -7.82 -5.47
C SER A 59 28.24 -6.81 -6.60
N ALA A 60 29.33 -6.53 -7.32
CA ALA A 60 29.34 -5.73 -8.53
C ALA A 60 30.08 -6.48 -9.64
N GLY A 61 29.81 -6.12 -10.89
CA GLY A 61 30.46 -6.70 -12.04
C GLY A 61 30.45 -5.81 -13.26
N LEU A 62 31.31 -6.12 -14.22
CA LEU A 62 31.43 -5.41 -15.49
C LEU A 62 31.60 -6.38 -16.65
N ILE A 63 31.32 -5.86 -17.84
CA ILE A 63 31.58 -6.49 -19.14
C ILE A 63 32.49 -5.54 -19.91
N THR A 64 33.63 -6.02 -20.39
CA THR A 64 34.53 -5.21 -21.23
C THR A 64 34.08 -5.19 -22.70
N SER A 65 34.73 -4.37 -23.53
CA SER A 65 34.56 -4.39 -25.00
C SER A 65 34.80 -5.77 -25.62
N ASP A 66 35.66 -6.56 -24.99
CA ASP A 66 36.11 -7.88 -25.46
C ASP A 66 35.25 -9.01 -24.85
N ASP A 67 34.05 -8.67 -24.36
CA ASP A 67 33.10 -9.56 -23.67
C ASP A 67 33.67 -10.30 -22.45
N VAL A 68 34.71 -9.76 -21.84
CA VAL A 68 35.26 -10.29 -20.58
C VAL A 68 34.39 -9.85 -19.41
N THR A 69 33.85 -10.81 -18.68
CA THR A 69 33.14 -10.59 -17.42
C THR A 69 34.10 -10.56 -16.23
N ALA A 70 33.96 -9.57 -15.36
CA ALA A 70 34.65 -9.52 -14.07
C ALA A 70 33.68 -9.16 -12.95
N THR A 71 33.88 -9.71 -11.76
CA THR A 71 33.03 -9.49 -10.58
C THR A 71 33.85 -9.24 -9.34
N VAL A 72 33.26 -8.54 -8.37
CA VAL A 72 33.82 -8.32 -7.04
C VAL A 72 32.72 -8.41 -5.99
N ASN A 73 33.03 -9.02 -4.86
CA ASN A 73 32.13 -9.13 -3.72
C ASN A 73 32.56 -8.18 -2.59
N CYS A 74 31.63 -7.35 -2.14
CA CYS A 74 31.84 -6.36 -1.10
C CYS A 74 31.14 -6.81 0.20
N VAL A 75 31.74 -6.47 1.34
CA VAL A 75 31.09 -6.66 2.64
C VAL A 75 31.35 -5.45 3.52
N PRO A 76 30.43 -5.11 4.43
CA PRO A 76 30.67 -4.08 5.44
C PRO A 76 31.93 -4.42 6.24
N GLY A 77 32.80 -3.43 6.41
CA GLY A 77 34.01 -3.59 7.21
C GLY A 77 33.71 -3.41 8.68
N THR A 78 34.48 -4.09 9.53
CA THR A 78 34.29 -4.11 10.98
C THR A 78 35.06 -3.02 11.70
N THR A 79 35.87 -2.22 10.98
CA THR A 79 36.74 -1.19 11.57
C THR A 79 36.43 0.19 11.00
N PRO A 80 36.54 1.27 11.80
CA PRO A 80 36.28 2.63 11.32
C PRO A 80 37.17 3.07 10.16
N ARG A 81 38.37 2.48 10.03
CA ARG A 81 39.34 2.79 8.95
C ARG A 81 39.04 2.10 7.63
N HIS A 82 38.29 1.00 7.67
CA HIS A 82 37.86 0.25 6.49
C HIS A 82 36.36 0.00 6.63
N THR A 83 35.55 0.92 6.12
CA THR A 83 34.08 0.83 6.12
C THR A 83 33.56 -0.32 5.25
N PHE A 84 34.41 -0.90 4.39
CA PHE A 84 34.11 -2.06 3.55
C PHE A 84 35.36 -2.93 3.30
N VAL A 85 35.13 -4.17 2.88
CA VAL A 85 36.17 -5.13 2.46
C VAL A 85 35.76 -5.82 1.16
N PHE A 86 36.70 -5.97 0.22
CA PHE A 86 36.53 -6.88 -0.91
C PHE A 86 37.04 -8.28 -0.53
N ARG A 87 36.15 -9.28 -0.58
CA ARG A 87 36.50 -10.66 -0.20
C ARG A 87 36.92 -11.51 -1.39
N ASP A 88 36.15 -11.43 -2.48
CA ASP A 88 36.32 -12.26 -3.66
C ASP A 88 36.29 -11.40 -4.91
N GLY A 89 37.13 -11.75 -5.88
CA GLY A 89 37.15 -11.12 -7.20
C GLY A 89 37.43 -12.16 -8.26
N TRP A 90 36.64 -12.16 -9.33
CA TRP A 90 36.76 -13.11 -10.42
C TRP A 90 36.80 -12.39 -11.77
N CYS A 91 37.50 -12.98 -12.73
CA CYS A 91 37.65 -12.47 -14.08
C CYS A 91 37.70 -13.65 -15.06
N GLY A 92 36.85 -13.65 -16.07
CA GLY A 92 36.74 -14.74 -17.04
C GLY A 92 37.93 -14.89 -17.97
N SER A 93 38.71 -13.84 -18.17
CA SER A 93 39.91 -13.85 -19.05
C SER A 93 41.21 -14.01 -18.27
N CYS A 94 41.29 -13.45 -17.06
CA CYS A 94 42.51 -13.51 -16.26
C CYS A 94 42.49 -14.77 -15.37
N VAL A 95 42.75 -15.93 -15.97
CA VAL A 95 42.63 -17.28 -15.37
C VAL A 95 43.64 -17.58 -14.23
N ALA A 96 44.49 -16.63 -13.83
CA ALA A 96 45.52 -16.87 -12.81
C ALA A 96 45.16 -16.30 -11.42
N GLY A 97 44.60 -17.18 -10.59
CA GLY A 97 44.86 -17.17 -9.14
C GLY A 97 43.70 -16.67 -8.28
N ARG A 98 43.46 -17.40 -7.20
CA ARG A 98 42.46 -17.20 -6.14
C ARG A 98 42.61 -15.89 -5.35
N HIS A 99 43.29 -14.89 -5.92
CA HIS A 99 43.60 -13.58 -5.35
C HIS A 99 43.47 -12.51 -6.43
N GLY A 100 42.24 -12.05 -6.70
CA GLY A 100 41.88 -11.03 -7.71
C GLY A 100 42.54 -9.65 -7.57
N HIS A 101 43.44 -9.48 -6.59
CA HIS A 101 44.19 -8.28 -6.23
C HIS A 101 45.17 -7.75 -7.29
N ARG A 102 45.44 -8.52 -8.34
CA ARG A 102 46.37 -8.13 -9.43
C ARG A 102 45.69 -7.94 -10.78
N CYS A 103 44.39 -8.16 -10.89
CA CYS A 103 43.68 -8.09 -12.15
C CYS A 103 43.18 -6.66 -12.43
N LYS A 104 43.56 -6.10 -13.58
CA LYS A 104 43.08 -4.78 -14.03
C LYS A 104 41.55 -4.72 -14.21
N HIS A 105 40.92 -5.83 -14.61
CA HIS A 105 39.46 -5.90 -14.77
C HIS A 105 38.75 -5.90 -13.42
N VAL A 106 39.22 -6.69 -12.44
CA VAL A 106 38.66 -6.69 -11.07
C VAL A 106 38.88 -5.33 -10.40
N ALA A 107 40.05 -4.72 -10.60
CA ALA A 107 40.32 -3.37 -10.15
C ALA A 107 39.40 -2.33 -10.82
N ALA A 108 39.07 -2.49 -12.09
CA ALA A 108 38.11 -1.62 -12.79
C ALA A 108 36.69 -1.78 -12.23
N VAL A 109 36.26 -3.00 -11.89
CA VAL A 109 34.99 -3.22 -11.17
C VAL A 109 35.03 -2.48 -9.83
N ALA A 110 36.10 -2.65 -9.05
CA ALA A 110 36.25 -2.01 -7.75
C ALA A 110 36.21 -0.49 -7.87
N LEU A 111 36.89 0.10 -8.86
CA LEU A 111 36.87 1.54 -9.11
C LEU A 111 35.48 2.07 -9.47
N LEU A 112 34.77 1.40 -10.39
CA LEU A 112 33.41 1.78 -10.78
C LEU A 112 32.39 1.56 -9.66
N CYS A 113 32.65 0.59 -8.79
CA CYS A 113 31.82 0.27 -7.64
C CYS A 113 31.88 1.35 -6.56
N LEU A 114 32.91 2.20 -6.52
CA LEU A 114 33.05 3.20 -5.46
C LEU A 114 32.38 4.53 -5.83
N ARG A 115 31.64 5.10 -4.86
CA ARG A 115 31.13 6.46 -4.90
C ARG A 115 31.55 7.23 -3.67
N GLU A 116 31.84 8.50 -3.86
CA GLU A 116 32.10 9.45 -2.78
C GLU A 116 30.77 9.96 -2.22
N LYS A 117 30.63 9.94 -0.89
CA LYS A 117 29.47 10.44 -0.16
C LYS A 117 29.91 10.96 1.21
N ASN A 118 29.69 12.25 1.48
CA ASN A 118 29.99 12.90 2.77
C ASN A 118 31.43 12.59 3.25
N ASP A 119 32.42 12.92 2.42
CA ASP A 119 33.86 12.71 2.65
C ASP A 119 34.32 11.26 2.83
N ASN A 120 33.42 10.28 2.63
CA ASN A 120 33.72 8.86 2.66
C ASN A 120 33.50 8.22 1.30
N ILE A 121 34.35 7.25 0.95
CA ILE A 121 34.13 6.40 -0.23
C ILE A 121 33.45 5.11 0.20
N LEU A 122 32.32 4.80 -0.41
CA LEU A 122 31.55 3.59 -0.15
C LEU A 122 31.23 2.84 -1.46
N PRO A 123 31.20 1.49 -1.42
CA PRO A 123 30.69 0.69 -2.53
C PRO A 123 29.21 0.98 -2.80
N LEU A 124 28.85 1.09 -4.08
CA LEU A 124 27.50 1.18 -4.61
C LEU A 124 26.56 0.09 -4.04
N PRO A 125 26.95 -1.21 -4.00
CA PRO A 125 26.13 -2.26 -3.41
C PRO A 125 25.73 -1.98 -1.95
N LEU A 126 26.66 -1.46 -1.14
CA LEU A 126 26.42 -1.18 0.28
C LEU A 126 25.66 0.13 0.54
N SER A 127 25.74 1.07 -0.41
CA SER A 127 25.05 2.36 -0.31
C SER A 127 23.63 2.32 -0.86
N PHE A 128 23.35 1.39 -1.79
CA PHE A 128 22.02 1.24 -2.39
C PHE A 128 20.97 0.86 -1.35
N ASP A 129 21.25 -0.10 -0.46
CA ASP A 129 20.26 -0.63 0.50
C ASP A 129 19.67 0.46 1.42
N ASN A 130 20.43 1.53 1.68
CA ASN A 130 20.01 2.67 2.50
C ASN A 130 19.61 3.91 1.67
N SER A 131 19.37 3.73 0.37
CA SER A 131 19.01 4.81 -0.54
C SER A 131 17.50 4.90 -0.76
N PRO A 132 16.96 6.11 -1.05
CA PRO A 132 15.59 6.27 -1.51
C PRO A 132 15.25 5.41 -2.74
N TRP A 133 16.20 5.21 -3.64
CA TRP A 133 16.03 4.36 -4.82
C TRP A 133 15.81 2.88 -4.48
N HIS A 134 16.42 2.35 -3.42
CA HIS A 134 16.12 1.00 -2.94
C HIS A 134 14.71 0.91 -2.35
N THR A 135 14.25 1.93 -1.63
CA THR A 135 12.86 2.00 -1.14
C THR A 135 11.86 2.00 -2.30
N ILE A 136 12.11 2.82 -3.33
CA ILE A 136 11.31 2.85 -4.56
C ILE A 136 11.38 1.50 -5.28
N GLY A 137 12.57 0.91 -5.43
CA GLY A 137 12.76 -0.41 -6.05
C GLY A 137 12.00 -1.52 -5.32
N ASN A 138 11.95 -1.49 -3.98
CA ASN A 138 11.16 -2.43 -3.19
C ASN A 138 9.66 -2.27 -3.44
N TYR A 139 9.18 -1.03 -3.52
CA TYR A 139 7.79 -0.73 -3.88
C TYR A 139 7.47 -1.25 -5.28
N LEU A 140 8.28 -0.93 -6.29
CA LEU A 140 8.09 -1.37 -7.67
C LEU A 140 8.15 -2.91 -7.80
N GLY A 141 9.10 -3.55 -7.11
CA GLY A 141 9.23 -5.00 -7.09
C GLY A 141 8.02 -5.72 -6.47
N ARG A 142 7.39 -5.12 -5.44
CA ARG A 142 6.12 -5.62 -4.90
C ARG A 142 4.99 -5.49 -5.92
N GLN A 143 4.88 -4.35 -6.59
CA GLN A 143 3.85 -4.14 -7.63
C GLN A 143 3.93 -5.18 -8.76
N SER A 144 5.14 -5.56 -9.17
CA SER A 144 5.34 -6.63 -10.16
C SER A 144 4.99 -8.03 -9.67
N ALA A 145 5.01 -8.26 -8.35
CA ALA A 145 4.66 -9.56 -7.77
C ALA A 145 3.14 -9.70 -7.55
N ASP A 146 2.46 -8.59 -7.25
CA ASP A 146 1.02 -8.59 -6.94
C ASP A 146 0.13 -8.79 -8.18
N CYS A 147 0.59 -8.37 -9.36
CA CYS A 147 -0.21 -8.44 -10.59
C CYS A 147 0.64 -8.36 -11.88
N ARG A 148 0.01 -8.72 -13.00
CA ARG A 148 0.62 -8.52 -14.32
C ARG A 148 0.62 -7.04 -14.68
N LEU A 149 1.80 -6.48 -14.88
CA LEU A 149 2.00 -5.12 -15.35
C LEU A 149 1.93 -5.07 -16.88
N GLU A 150 1.29 -4.03 -17.41
CA GLU A 150 1.30 -3.73 -18.84
C GLU A 150 2.48 -2.80 -19.14
N THR A 151 3.30 -3.18 -20.11
CA THR A 151 4.52 -2.47 -20.48
C THR A 151 4.42 -1.99 -21.91
N SER A 152 4.66 -0.70 -22.13
CA SER A 152 4.69 -0.09 -23.47
C SER A 152 5.98 0.70 -23.65
N TRP A 153 6.57 0.57 -24.84
CA TRP A 153 7.79 1.25 -25.22
C TRP A 153 7.51 2.21 -26.37
N ASN A 154 7.94 3.46 -26.21
CA ASN A 154 7.90 4.46 -27.29
C ASN A 154 9.32 4.92 -27.59
N SER A 155 9.85 4.52 -28.74
CA SER A 155 11.17 4.95 -29.20
C SER A 155 11.05 6.29 -29.91
N THR A 156 11.75 7.31 -29.41
CA THR A 156 11.98 8.59 -30.09
C THR A 156 13.41 8.60 -30.63
N ASN A 157 13.73 9.46 -31.61
CA ASN A 157 15.06 9.50 -32.25
C ASN A 157 16.25 9.76 -31.29
N ALA A 158 16.00 10.07 -30.02
CA ALA A 158 17.01 10.23 -28.99
C ALA A 158 16.81 9.22 -27.83
N ALA A 159 15.59 9.04 -27.32
CA ALA A 159 15.31 8.26 -26.11
C ALA A 159 14.29 7.13 -26.31
N CYS A 160 14.44 6.05 -25.54
CA CYS A 160 13.42 5.03 -25.32
C CYS A 160 12.59 5.37 -24.08
N LEU A 161 11.32 5.76 -24.28
CA LEU A 161 10.38 5.97 -23.19
C LEU A 161 9.75 4.63 -22.79
N LEU A 162 10.04 4.18 -21.57
CA LEU A 162 9.39 3.04 -20.94
C LEU A 162 8.20 3.53 -20.11
N GLN A 163 7.01 3.00 -20.41
CA GLN A 163 5.82 3.17 -19.60
C GLN A 163 5.36 1.82 -19.06
N VAL A 164 5.17 1.75 -17.75
CA VAL A 164 4.68 0.56 -17.04
C VAL A 164 3.42 0.94 -16.28
N GLN A 165 2.31 0.26 -16.55
CA GLN A 165 1.00 0.61 -16.00
C GLN A 165 0.29 -0.61 -15.41
N LYS A 166 -0.60 -0.34 -14.46
CA LYS A 166 -1.48 -1.32 -13.83
C LYS A 166 -2.89 -0.74 -13.75
N LYS A 167 -3.91 -1.58 -13.94
CA LYS A 167 -5.31 -1.20 -13.69
C LYS A 167 -5.47 -0.78 -12.23
N GLY A 168 -5.89 0.45 -11.97
CA GLY A 168 -6.00 1.01 -10.61
C GLY A 168 -5.16 2.27 -10.35
N GLY A 169 -4.48 2.80 -11.37
CA GLY A 169 -3.85 4.14 -11.29
C GLY A 169 -2.34 4.14 -11.06
N PHE A 170 -1.70 2.97 -10.95
CA PHE A 170 -0.23 2.90 -10.96
C PHE A 170 0.31 3.10 -12.37
N LEU A 171 1.28 4.00 -12.49
CA LEU A 171 1.92 4.36 -13.75
C LEU A 171 3.36 4.82 -13.50
N MET A 172 4.33 4.08 -14.02
CA MET A 172 5.72 4.51 -14.07
C MET A 172 6.05 4.94 -15.50
N ARG A 173 6.71 6.09 -15.66
CA ARG A 173 7.29 6.53 -16.93
C ARG A 173 8.75 6.91 -16.72
N THR A 174 9.61 6.41 -17.60
CA THR A 174 11.03 6.75 -17.57
C THR A 174 11.64 6.87 -18.96
N SER A 175 12.59 7.80 -19.12
CA SER A 175 13.35 8.02 -20.34
C SER A 175 14.72 7.34 -20.24
N LEU A 176 14.94 6.35 -21.09
CA LEU A 176 16.15 5.53 -21.11
C LEU A 176 16.90 5.70 -22.43
N SER A 177 18.23 5.62 -22.37
CA SER A 177 19.03 5.42 -23.58
C SER A 177 18.75 4.03 -24.19
N GLU A 178 19.03 3.86 -25.49
CA GLU A 178 18.89 2.56 -26.16
C GLU A 178 19.66 1.43 -25.45
N PRO A 179 20.92 1.62 -25.00
CA PRO A 179 21.61 0.60 -24.21
C PRO A 179 20.91 0.25 -22.89
N ALA A 180 20.40 1.23 -22.14
CA ALA A 180 19.72 0.97 -20.87
C ALA A 180 18.40 0.24 -21.08
N ALA A 181 17.69 0.58 -22.16
CA ALA A 181 16.49 -0.13 -22.59
C ALA A 181 16.79 -1.59 -22.95
N ALA A 182 17.90 -1.85 -23.65
CA ALA A 182 18.34 -3.21 -23.99
C ALA A 182 18.68 -4.05 -22.74
N GLU A 183 19.29 -3.45 -21.71
CA GLU A 183 19.54 -4.12 -20.43
C GLU A 183 18.25 -4.55 -19.72
N LEU A 184 17.23 -3.67 -19.69
CA LEU A 184 15.93 -3.98 -19.10
C LEU A 184 15.14 -5.04 -19.88
N GLN A 185 15.33 -5.13 -21.20
CA GLN A 185 14.70 -6.17 -22.03
C GLN A 185 15.18 -7.56 -21.67
N VAL A 186 16.48 -7.73 -21.39
CA VAL A 186 17.06 -9.02 -20.93
C VAL A 186 16.39 -9.50 -19.64
N LEU A 187 15.84 -8.57 -18.86
CA LEU A 187 15.21 -8.82 -17.56
C LEU A 187 13.71 -9.13 -17.64
N GLY A 188 13.14 -9.20 -18.85
CA GLY A 188 11.74 -9.58 -19.08
C GLY A 188 10.79 -8.41 -19.32
N LEU A 189 11.28 -7.18 -19.48
CA LEU A 189 10.47 -6.07 -20.01
C LEU A 189 10.58 -6.06 -21.54
N GLU A 190 9.84 -6.94 -22.20
CA GLU A 190 9.88 -7.09 -23.66
C GLU A 190 9.63 -5.75 -24.38
N ASN A 191 10.54 -5.37 -25.28
CA ASN A 191 10.39 -4.23 -26.18
C ASN A 191 10.23 -4.76 -27.61
N PRO A 192 9.03 -4.70 -28.20
CA PRO A 192 8.79 -5.24 -29.54
C PRO A 192 9.50 -4.46 -30.66
N GLY A 193 10.03 -3.26 -30.39
CA GLY A 193 10.69 -2.39 -31.37
C GLY A 193 12.22 -2.37 -31.31
N ALA A 194 12.86 -3.15 -30.44
CA ALA A 194 14.31 -3.15 -30.31
C ALA A 194 14.96 -4.02 -31.40
N SER A 195 15.85 -3.42 -32.20
CA SER A 195 16.55 -4.06 -33.31
C SER A 195 17.81 -4.83 -32.88
N SER A 196 18.29 -4.65 -31.66
CA SER A 196 19.50 -5.32 -31.15
C SER A 196 19.16 -6.46 -30.19
N PRO A 197 19.64 -7.69 -30.42
CA PRO A 197 19.46 -8.78 -29.48
C PRO A 197 20.18 -8.49 -28.16
N PRO A 198 19.66 -9.00 -27.03
CA PRO A 198 20.32 -8.90 -25.74
C PRO A 198 21.73 -9.47 -25.81
N ARG A 199 22.75 -8.72 -25.34
CA ARG A 199 24.14 -9.20 -25.29
C ARG A 199 24.22 -10.42 -24.36
N ALA A 200 24.62 -11.58 -24.90
CA ALA A 200 24.71 -12.84 -24.15
C ALA A 200 25.55 -12.72 -22.86
N GLY A 201 26.60 -11.87 -22.87
CA GLY A 201 27.43 -11.60 -21.69
C GLY A 201 26.67 -10.96 -20.52
N TYR A 202 25.59 -10.21 -20.77
CA TYR A 202 24.79 -9.58 -19.71
C TYR A 202 24.01 -10.60 -18.89
N ALA A 203 23.33 -11.52 -19.58
CA ALA A 203 22.59 -12.60 -18.92
C ALA A 203 23.54 -13.49 -18.08
N LEU A 204 24.73 -13.79 -18.62
CA LEU A 204 25.78 -14.52 -17.92
C LEU A 204 26.25 -13.79 -16.65
N LEU A 205 26.63 -12.50 -16.78
CA LEU A 205 27.10 -11.70 -15.65
C LEU A 205 26.03 -11.61 -14.56
N ARG A 206 24.77 -11.38 -14.94
CA ARG A 206 23.65 -11.35 -14.00
C ARG A 206 23.52 -12.66 -13.24
N GLN A 207 23.53 -13.79 -13.96
CA GLN A 207 23.44 -15.11 -13.34
C GLN A 207 24.59 -15.33 -12.34
N GLN A 208 25.82 -14.99 -12.72
CA GLN A 208 26.98 -15.06 -11.84
C GLN A 208 26.79 -14.22 -10.57
N LEU A 209 26.32 -12.98 -10.69
CA LEU A 209 26.06 -12.11 -9.53
C LEU A 209 24.96 -12.65 -8.60
N ILE A 210 23.94 -13.31 -9.16
CA ILE A 210 22.88 -13.96 -8.37
C ILE A 210 23.47 -15.15 -7.61
N GLU A 211 24.22 -16.02 -8.29
CA GLU A 211 24.81 -17.22 -7.70
C GLU A 211 25.81 -16.90 -6.58
N THR A 212 26.65 -15.87 -6.77
CA THR A 212 27.64 -15.46 -5.76
C THR A 212 27.02 -14.86 -4.50
N THR A 213 25.84 -14.25 -4.60
CA THR A 213 25.17 -13.56 -3.48
C THR A 213 23.95 -14.32 -2.94
N ALA A 214 23.61 -15.46 -3.54
CA ALA A 214 22.54 -16.32 -3.07
C ALA A 214 22.89 -16.92 -1.70
N THR A 215 21.94 -16.89 -0.77
CA THR A 215 22.04 -17.62 0.50
C THR A 215 21.93 -19.12 0.26
N ASP A 216 22.36 -19.95 1.22
CA ASP A 216 22.25 -21.42 1.07
C ASP A 216 20.81 -21.88 0.81
N THR A 217 19.84 -21.23 1.45
CA THR A 217 18.41 -21.47 1.22
C THR A 217 17.96 -21.07 -0.19
N GLU A 218 18.45 -19.96 -0.72
CA GLU A 218 18.15 -19.52 -2.08
C GLU A 218 18.79 -20.43 -3.13
N ARG A 219 20.02 -20.88 -2.91
CA ARG A 219 20.69 -21.86 -3.79
C ARG A 219 19.90 -23.16 -3.85
N GLN A 220 19.41 -23.65 -2.71
CA GLN A 220 18.57 -24.85 -2.66
C GLN A 220 17.23 -24.67 -3.40
N LEU A 221 16.62 -23.48 -3.32
CA LEU A 221 15.40 -23.16 -4.06
C LEU A 221 15.64 -23.07 -5.56
N LEU A 222 16.71 -22.38 -5.97
CA LEU A 222 17.11 -22.26 -7.38
C LEU A 222 17.40 -23.61 -8.01
N ALA A 223 18.08 -24.50 -7.29
CA ALA A 223 18.32 -25.89 -7.73
C ALA A 223 17.02 -26.68 -7.96
N LYS A 224 15.93 -26.30 -7.29
CA LYS A 224 14.58 -26.88 -7.48
C LYS A 224 13.72 -26.09 -8.49
N GLY A 225 14.28 -25.13 -9.21
CA GLY A 225 13.56 -24.26 -10.14
C GLY A 225 12.57 -23.31 -9.47
N ARG A 226 12.75 -23.00 -8.18
CA ARG A 226 11.89 -22.07 -7.42
C ARG A 226 12.69 -20.85 -6.97
N THR A 227 12.00 -19.73 -6.77
CA THR A 227 12.59 -18.50 -6.23
C THR A 227 11.83 -18.05 -4.99
N GLY A 228 12.53 -17.73 -3.91
CA GLY A 228 11.92 -17.10 -2.74
C GLY A 228 11.42 -15.69 -3.06
N GLN A 229 10.49 -15.16 -2.25
CA GLN A 229 9.91 -13.81 -2.46
C GLN A 229 10.99 -12.71 -2.51
N LYS A 230 11.98 -12.77 -1.62
CA LYS A 230 13.09 -11.81 -1.58
C LYS A 230 13.90 -11.85 -2.88
N LEU A 231 14.32 -13.04 -3.32
CA LEU A 231 15.09 -13.19 -4.55
C LEU A 231 14.27 -12.79 -5.79
N HIS A 232 12.99 -13.16 -5.84
CA HIS A 232 12.08 -12.77 -6.92
C HIS A 232 11.97 -11.25 -7.04
N ARG A 233 11.77 -10.55 -5.92
CA ARG A 233 11.76 -9.09 -5.88
C ARG A 233 13.12 -8.49 -6.27
N ASP A 234 14.21 -8.99 -5.70
CA ASP A 234 15.56 -8.43 -5.94
C ASP A 234 15.99 -8.58 -7.41
N THR A 235 15.51 -9.64 -8.08
CA THR A 235 15.81 -9.96 -9.49
C THR A 235 14.80 -9.42 -10.50
N SER A 236 13.75 -8.75 -10.04
CA SER A 236 12.71 -8.17 -10.90
C SER A 236 13.27 -7.03 -11.76
N ALA A 237 12.75 -6.90 -12.98
CA ALA A 237 13.21 -5.87 -13.91
C ALA A 237 13.06 -4.44 -13.35
N LEU A 238 12.01 -4.18 -12.57
CA LEU A 238 11.81 -2.87 -11.96
C LEU A 238 12.78 -2.58 -10.79
N MET A 239 13.19 -3.60 -10.03
CA MET A 239 14.26 -3.43 -9.05
C MET A 239 15.60 -3.13 -9.73
N TRP A 240 15.87 -3.77 -10.87
CA TRP A 240 17.03 -3.43 -11.70
C TRP A 240 16.96 -2.02 -12.28
N ALA A 241 15.78 -1.58 -12.75
CA ALA A 241 15.58 -0.19 -13.16
C ALA A 241 15.90 0.78 -12.00
N ALA A 242 15.47 0.48 -10.77
CA ALA A 242 15.81 1.29 -9.60
C ALA A 242 17.33 1.34 -9.32
N ARG A 243 18.08 0.26 -9.59
CA ARG A 243 19.55 0.27 -9.51
C ARG A 243 20.17 1.15 -10.59
N LEU A 244 19.65 1.10 -11.82
CA LEU A 244 20.08 2.01 -12.88
C LEU A 244 19.80 3.47 -12.50
N PHE A 245 18.63 3.77 -11.96
CA PHE A 245 18.29 5.11 -11.49
C PHE A 245 19.26 5.57 -10.39
N PHE A 246 19.60 4.70 -9.43
CA PHE A 246 20.59 5.01 -8.39
C PHE A 246 21.98 5.35 -8.95
N LEU A 247 22.37 4.79 -10.11
CA LEU A 247 23.67 5.10 -10.72
C LEU A 247 23.74 6.49 -11.37
N HIS A 248 22.59 7.04 -11.77
CA HIS A 248 22.50 8.17 -12.69
C HIS A 248 21.74 9.37 -12.16
N LEU A 249 20.78 9.16 -11.28
CA LEU A 249 19.90 10.18 -10.75
C LEU A 249 20.20 10.41 -9.28
N ASP A 250 20.19 11.69 -8.87
CA ASP A 250 20.28 12.05 -7.48
C ASP A 250 19.02 11.62 -6.72
N PRO A 251 19.10 11.40 -5.39
CA PRO A 251 17.98 10.88 -4.63
C PRO A 251 17.01 12.00 -4.21
N THR A 252 16.73 12.97 -5.09
CA THR A 252 15.84 14.10 -4.81
C THR A 252 14.53 13.98 -5.58
N PHE A 253 13.42 14.08 -4.85
CA PHE A 253 12.09 13.84 -5.39
C PHE A 253 11.13 14.94 -4.99
N THR A 254 10.18 15.19 -5.89
CA THR A 254 9.02 16.05 -5.65
C THR A 254 7.76 15.21 -5.69
N LEU A 255 6.78 15.59 -4.87
CA LEU A 255 5.51 14.91 -4.78
C LEU A 255 4.41 15.88 -5.23
N THR A 256 3.66 15.49 -6.26
CA THR A 256 2.53 16.26 -6.77
C THR A 256 1.27 15.42 -6.76
N THR A 257 0.10 16.05 -6.61
CA THR A 257 -1.19 15.34 -6.63
C THR A 257 -1.87 15.59 -7.98
N ASP A 258 -2.31 14.52 -8.62
CA ASP A 258 -3.11 14.57 -9.84
C ASP A 258 -4.57 15.00 -9.53
N PRO A 259 -5.34 15.59 -10.47
CA PRO A 259 -6.77 15.85 -10.32
C PRO A 259 -7.62 14.66 -9.83
N GLN A 260 -7.20 13.41 -10.08
CA GLN A 260 -7.87 12.22 -9.54
C GLN A 260 -7.55 11.95 -8.06
N GLY A 261 -6.77 12.83 -7.43
CA GLY A 261 -6.32 12.73 -6.05
C GLY A 261 -5.18 11.73 -5.86
N LEU A 262 -4.52 11.27 -6.92
CA LEU A 262 -3.40 10.31 -6.87
C LEU A 262 -2.05 11.03 -6.75
N TYR A 263 -1.17 10.48 -5.92
CA TYR A 263 0.19 11.00 -5.78
C TYR A 263 1.09 10.60 -6.94
N GLN A 264 1.83 11.57 -7.47
CA GLN A 264 2.87 11.40 -8.48
C GLN A 264 4.21 11.83 -7.89
N LEU A 265 5.12 10.87 -7.76
CA LEU A 265 6.51 11.08 -7.40
C LEU A 265 7.31 11.38 -8.68
N ARG A 266 8.01 12.52 -8.71
CA ARG A 266 8.84 12.93 -9.85
C ARG A 266 10.25 13.27 -9.40
N HIS A 267 11.24 12.98 -10.24
CA HIS A 267 12.61 13.43 -9.98
C HIS A 267 12.67 14.97 -9.99
N GLN A 268 13.36 15.58 -9.02
CA GLN A 268 13.32 17.03 -8.84
C GLN A 268 14.04 17.80 -9.95
N ALA A 269 15.26 17.40 -10.30
CA ALA A 269 16.05 18.07 -11.32
C ALA A 269 15.61 17.72 -12.75
N GLU A 270 15.13 16.49 -12.94
CA GLU A 270 14.82 15.93 -14.27
C GLU A 270 13.45 15.22 -14.27
N PRO A 271 12.33 15.95 -14.11
CA PRO A 271 11.01 15.35 -13.97
C PRO A 271 10.53 14.60 -15.21
N GLN A 272 11.17 14.83 -16.36
CA GLN A 272 10.86 14.17 -17.63
C GLN A 272 11.51 12.77 -17.71
N VAL A 273 12.52 12.50 -16.88
CA VAL A 273 13.31 11.27 -16.89
C VAL A 273 12.71 10.18 -16.01
N PHE A 274 12.07 10.56 -14.91
CA PHE A 274 11.39 9.62 -14.02
C PHE A 274 10.14 10.25 -13.41
N SER A 275 9.01 9.56 -13.60
CA SER A 275 7.76 9.85 -12.91
C SER A 275 7.05 8.55 -12.52
N LEU A 276 6.43 8.56 -11.34
CA LEU A 276 5.75 7.42 -10.77
C LEU A 276 4.45 7.85 -10.10
N THR A 277 3.32 7.48 -10.69
CA THR A 277 2.00 7.57 -10.07
C THR A 277 1.81 6.40 -9.11
N LEU A 278 1.51 6.72 -7.84
CA LEU A 278 1.42 5.78 -6.74
C LEU A 278 -0.03 5.28 -6.57
N GLU A 279 -0.16 3.97 -6.36
CA GLU A 279 -1.46 3.34 -6.07
C GLU A 279 -1.81 3.51 -4.59
N ARG A 280 -3.08 3.81 -4.32
CA ARG A 280 -3.56 4.18 -2.99
C ARG A 280 -3.19 3.20 -1.87
N GLN A 281 -3.20 1.89 -2.15
CA GLN A 281 -3.04 0.85 -1.15
C GLN A 281 -1.66 0.82 -0.47
N HIS A 282 -0.61 1.33 -1.13
CA HIS A 282 0.78 1.24 -0.65
C HIS A 282 1.55 2.57 -0.66
N THR A 283 0.94 3.65 -1.14
CA THR A 283 1.56 4.99 -1.16
C THR A 283 2.13 5.39 0.20
N TRP A 284 1.37 5.21 1.27
CA TRP A 284 1.79 5.71 2.58
C TRP A 284 2.99 4.96 3.16
N GLU A 285 3.08 3.64 2.95
CA GLU A 285 4.24 2.85 3.35
C GLU A 285 5.52 3.33 2.65
N LEU A 286 5.40 3.67 1.36
CA LEU A 286 6.50 4.24 0.58
C LEU A 286 6.88 5.63 1.12
N LEU A 287 5.91 6.55 1.26
CA LEU A 287 6.16 7.92 1.71
C LEU A 287 6.76 7.96 3.12
N LYS A 288 6.27 7.10 4.04
CA LYS A 288 6.84 6.96 5.39
C LYS A 288 8.31 6.52 5.35
N SER A 289 8.64 5.59 4.45
CA SER A 289 10.00 5.05 4.30
C SER A 289 10.95 6.04 3.62
N LEU A 290 10.43 6.91 2.76
CA LEU A 290 11.20 7.98 2.15
C LEU A 290 11.40 9.16 3.12
N GLY A 291 10.49 9.37 4.06
CA GLY A 291 10.46 10.51 4.97
C GLY A 291 9.40 11.52 4.51
N PRO A 292 8.21 11.59 5.16
CA PRO A 292 7.10 12.42 4.69
C PRO A 292 7.39 13.93 4.78
N GLU A 293 8.25 14.32 5.74
CA GLU A 293 8.67 15.71 5.97
C GLU A 293 9.33 16.33 4.74
N GLN A 294 10.08 15.55 3.95
CA GLN A 294 10.73 16.04 2.73
C GLN A 294 9.73 16.48 1.65
N PHE A 295 8.48 16.02 1.74
CA PHE A 295 7.40 16.33 0.82
C PHE A 295 6.42 17.36 1.39
N GLY A 296 6.72 17.97 2.54
CA GLY A 296 5.82 18.89 3.22
C GLY A 296 4.55 18.22 3.76
N ILE A 297 4.52 16.89 3.86
CA ILE A 297 3.40 16.17 4.47
C ILE A 297 3.61 16.18 5.98
N GLN A 298 2.66 16.78 6.70
CA GLN A 298 2.69 16.80 8.15
C GLN A 298 2.46 15.40 8.74
N PRO A 299 3.06 15.12 9.92
CA PRO A 299 2.89 13.84 10.60
C PRO A 299 1.42 13.48 10.83
N VAL A 300 1.16 12.18 10.95
CA VAL A 300 -0.19 11.61 10.98
C VAL A 300 -0.93 12.06 12.24
N ASP A 301 -1.90 12.94 12.07
CA ASP A 301 -2.86 13.23 13.14
C ASP A 301 -3.78 12.02 13.36
N ARG A 302 -4.19 11.81 14.60
CA ARG A 302 -5.22 10.80 14.90
C ARG A 302 -6.57 11.46 14.90
N ALA A 303 -7.36 11.18 13.86
CA ALA A 303 -8.77 11.55 13.84
C ALA A 303 -9.54 10.60 14.76
N THR A 304 -10.52 11.15 15.48
CA THR A 304 -11.38 10.37 16.37
C THR A 304 -12.58 9.87 15.55
N PRO A 305 -12.70 8.57 15.25
CA PRO A 305 -13.88 8.05 14.59
C PRO A 305 -15.08 8.09 15.54
N PHE A 306 -16.26 8.36 15.00
CA PHE A 306 -17.53 8.30 15.73
C PHE A 306 -18.67 7.94 14.76
N CYS A 307 -19.87 7.73 15.29
CA CYS A 307 -21.06 7.47 14.48
C CYS A 307 -22.12 8.53 14.75
N LYS A 308 -22.83 8.96 13.69
CA LYS A 308 -24.09 9.69 13.81
C LYS A 308 -25.22 8.70 13.64
N ILE A 309 -26.11 8.65 14.62
CA ILE A 309 -27.20 7.67 14.68
C ILE A 309 -28.51 8.42 14.80
N CYS A 310 -29.35 8.29 13.78
CA CYS A 310 -30.66 8.95 13.71
C CYS A 310 -31.70 8.01 13.11
N PHE A 311 -32.97 8.38 13.25
CA PHE A 311 -34.03 7.76 12.49
C PHE A 311 -33.95 8.18 11.02
N GLY A 312 -34.31 7.25 10.12
CA GLY A 312 -34.55 7.55 8.71
C GLY A 312 -35.79 8.42 8.51
N GLU A 313 -36.03 8.87 7.28
CA GLU A 313 -37.13 9.79 6.93
C GLU A 313 -38.53 9.31 7.33
N ARG A 314 -38.73 7.99 7.47
CA ARG A 314 -39.99 7.36 7.82
C ARG A 314 -40.11 6.95 9.30
N GLU A 315 -39.12 7.28 10.14
CA GLU A 315 -39.05 6.94 11.58
C GLU A 315 -39.18 5.44 11.90
N ASP A 316 -39.10 4.58 10.90
CA ASP A 316 -39.23 3.12 11.00
C ASP A 316 -37.88 2.39 10.89
N THR A 317 -36.81 3.14 10.59
CA THR A 317 -35.46 2.64 10.35
C THR A 317 -34.44 3.48 11.10
N ILE A 318 -33.36 2.86 11.57
CA ILE A 318 -32.22 3.58 12.15
C ILE A 318 -31.09 3.66 11.12
N VAL A 319 -30.60 4.86 10.85
CA VAL A 319 -29.45 5.09 9.98
C VAL A 319 -28.22 5.34 10.84
N VAL A 320 -27.17 4.54 10.61
CA VAL A 320 -25.87 4.69 11.25
C VAL A 320 -24.86 5.17 10.22
N GLU A 321 -24.49 6.44 10.32
CA GLU A 321 -23.45 7.05 9.49
C GLU A 321 -22.11 7.08 10.21
N HIS A 322 -21.05 6.69 9.50
CA HIS A 322 -19.69 6.69 10.01
C HIS A 322 -19.01 8.05 9.75
N TRP A 323 -18.51 8.68 10.80
CA TRP A 323 -17.89 9.99 10.77
C TRP A 323 -16.52 9.98 11.46
N CYS A 324 -15.72 11.01 11.22
CA CYS A 324 -14.49 11.25 11.97
C CYS A 324 -14.34 12.74 12.31
N ARG A 325 -13.77 13.00 13.49
CA ARG A 325 -13.36 14.34 13.93
C ARG A 325 -11.86 14.50 13.76
N LEU A 326 -11.44 15.46 12.96
CA LEU A 326 -10.05 15.80 12.73
C LEU A 326 -9.45 16.54 13.96
N ALA A 327 -8.13 16.64 14.02
CA ALA A 327 -7.43 17.32 15.12
C ALA A 327 -7.79 18.82 15.24
N ASP A 328 -8.21 19.45 14.13
CA ASP A 328 -8.70 20.83 14.10
C ASP A 328 -10.18 20.99 14.51
N GLY A 329 -10.85 19.89 14.87
CA GLY A 329 -12.25 19.87 15.28
C GLY A 329 -13.27 19.74 14.15
N ARG A 330 -12.85 19.75 12.88
CA ARG A 330 -13.77 19.53 11.74
C ARG A 330 -14.31 18.10 11.77
N GLU A 331 -15.61 17.95 11.52
CA GLU A 331 -16.29 16.66 11.40
C GLU A 331 -16.58 16.35 9.94
N MET A 332 -16.24 15.14 9.50
CA MET A 332 -16.45 14.70 8.12
C MET A 332 -17.01 13.29 8.08
N ALA A 333 -17.90 13.02 7.13
CA ALA A 333 -18.38 11.67 6.86
C ALA A 333 -17.27 10.83 6.21
N LEU A 334 -17.11 9.58 6.66
CA LEU A 334 -16.09 8.68 6.10
C LEU A 334 -16.40 8.30 4.65
N ALA A 335 -17.67 8.30 4.24
CA ALA A 335 -18.08 8.09 2.85
C ALA A 335 -17.47 9.13 1.90
N ASP A 336 -17.44 10.41 2.28
CA ASP A 336 -16.84 11.49 1.48
C ASP A 336 -15.32 11.39 1.39
N LEU A 337 -14.71 10.77 2.42
CA LEU A 337 -13.28 10.60 2.56
C LEU A 337 -12.76 9.31 1.91
N GLU A 338 -13.61 8.39 1.49
CA GLU A 338 -13.18 7.10 0.91
C GLU A 338 -12.35 7.30 -0.37
N LYS A 339 -12.62 8.36 -1.13
CA LYS A 339 -11.81 8.74 -2.30
C LYS A 339 -10.41 9.25 -1.96
N TYR A 340 -10.15 9.59 -0.70
CA TYR A 340 -8.87 10.05 -0.17
C TYR A 340 -8.17 9.01 0.70
N ARG A 341 -8.68 7.77 0.71
CA ARG A 341 -8.13 6.67 1.50
C ARG A 341 -6.90 6.06 0.84
N TYR A 342 -5.82 5.99 1.60
CA TYR A 342 -4.52 5.42 1.27
C TYR A 342 -4.20 4.26 2.22
N GLY A 343 -4.76 3.09 1.96
CA GLY A 343 -4.70 1.93 2.85
C GLY A 343 -5.42 2.21 4.17
N ASN A 344 -4.65 2.35 5.26
CA ASN A 344 -5.16 2.64 6.61
C ASN A 344 -5.12 4.15 6.97
N HIS A 345 -4.77 5.01 6.02
CA HIS A 345 -4.62 6.45 6.23
C HIS A 345 -5.54 7.22 5.28
N TYR A 346 -5.85 8.46 5.63
CA TYR A 346 -6.59 9.40 4.80
C TYR A 346 -5.70 10.61 4.53
N ILE A 347 -5.76 11.13 3.30
CA ILE A 347 -5.03 12.34 2.95
C ILE A 347 -5.96 13.35 2.28
N TYR A 348 -6.28 14.41 3.02
CA TYR A 348 -7.21 15.44 2.60
C TYR A 348 -6.55 16.81 2.78
N GLN A 349 -6.57 17.66 1.74
CA GLN A 349 -5.99 19.02 1.77
C GLN A 349 -4.54 19.08 2.32
N ASN A 350 -3.67 18.15 1.90
CA ASN A 350 -2.27 18.00 2.35
C ASN A 350 -2.10 17.64 3.85
N GLN A 351 -3.18 17.32 4.56
CA GLN A 351 -3.13 16.78 5.92
C GLN A 351 -3.30 15.26 5.86
N SER A 352 -2.40 14.54 6.51
CA SER A 352 -2.47 13.08 6.63
C SER A 352 -3.00 12.72 8.02
N PHE A 353 -3.97 11.80 8.07
CA PHE A 353 -4.50 11.33 9.34
C PHE A 353 -4.84 9.84 9.30
N SER A 354 -4.89 9.23 10.47
CA SER A 354 -5.35 7.86 10.69
C SER A 354 -6.49 7.86 11.69
N LEU A 355 -7.37 6.86 11.62
CA LEU A 355 -8.43 6.72 12.60
C LEU A 355 -7.86 6.12 13.88
N ALA A 356 -8.14 6.75 15.01
CA ALA A 356 -7.84 6.20 16.32
C ALA A 356 -8.60 4.87 16.49
N PRO A 357 -7.97 3.83 17.09
CA PRO A 357 -8.69 2.60 17.41
C PRO A 357 -9.78 2.89 18.45
N LEU A 358 -11.01 2.46 18.17
CA LEU A 358 -12.09 2.45 19.16
C LEU A 358 -11.93 1.23 20.07
N ALA A 359 -12.20 1.40 21.37
CA ALA A 359 -12.33 0.26 22.27
C ALA A 359 -13.52 -0.62 21.85
N GLY A 360 -13.46 -1.92 22.13
CA GLY A 360 -14.53 -2.86 21.70
C GLY A 360 -15.92 -2.45 22.20
N GLU A 361 -16.01 -1.89 23.41
CA GLU A 361 -17.25 -1.42 24.03
C GLU A 361 -17.82 -0.13 23.41
N GLN A 362 -16.98 0.61 22.66
CA GLN A 362 -17.32 1.85 21.95
C GLN A 362 -17.60 1.60 20.47
N ARG A 363 -17.62 0.34 20.03
CA ARG A 363 -17.85 0.00 18.63
C ARG A 363 -19.34 -0.27 18.42
N ILE A 364 -19.93 0.41 17.44
CA ILE A 364 -21.27 0.10 16.96
C ILE A 364 -21.17 -1.10 16.01
N GLU A 365 -21.90 -2.17 16.31
CA GLU A 365 -21.96 -3.40 15.52
C GLU A 365 -23.37 -3.58 14.93
N ARG A 366 -23.45 -3.91 13.64
CA ARG A 366 -24.73 -4.15 12.95
C ARG A 366 -25.44 -5.40 13.48
N GLU A 367 -24.70 -6.49 13.70
CA GLU A 367 -25.19 -7.73 14.30
C GLU A 367 -24.04 -8.49 14.95
N LYS A 368 -24.23 -9.02 16.16
CA LYS A 368 -23.49 -10.21 16.62
C LYS A 368 -24.10 -11.45 15.99
N LYS A 369 -24.05 -11.58 14.65
CA LYS A 369 -24.32 -12.89 14.04
C LYS A 369 -23.29 -13.86 14.62
N LYS A 370 -23.77 -14.95 15.25
CA LYS A 370 -22.98 -16.16 15.53
C LYS A 370 -22.43 -16.67 14.20
N SER A 371 -21.35 -16.05 13.72
CA SER A 371 -20.88 -16.27 12.36
C SER A 371 -20.08 -17.56 12.32
N ALA A 372 -20.53 -18.47 11.48
CA ALA A 372 -19.67 -19.49 10.92
C ALA A 372 -18.38 -18.82 10.39
N PRO A 373 -17.22 -19.49 10.47
CA PRO A 373 -15.95 -18.88 10.11
C PRO A 373 -16.01 -18.28 8.72
N LEU A 374 -15.86 -16.96 8.63
CA LEU A 374 -15.83 -16.23 7.37
C LEU A 374 -14.70 -16.80 6.50
N SER A 375 -14.99 -17.03 5.22
CA SER A 375 -13.94 -17.33 4.26
C SER A 375 -12.97 -16.13 4.18
N LEU A 376 -11.69 -16.41 3.92
CA LEU A 376 -10.65 -15.37 3.73
C LEU A 376 -11.06 -14.31 2.68
N PHE A 377 -11.85 -14.69 1.68
CA PHE A 377 -12.32 -13.81 0.61
C PHE A 377 -13.46 -12.88 1.04
N SER A 378 -14.32 -13.31 1.95
CA SER A 378 -15.38 -12.47 2.51
C SER A 378 -14.84 -11.37 3.42
N TYR A 379 -13.66 -11.54 4.03
CA TYR A 379 -13.06 -10.58 4.97
C TYR A 379 -12.73 -9.22 4.32
N ALA A 380 -12.24 -9.23 3.07
CA ALA A 380 -11.93 -8.00 2.34
C ALA A 380 -13.19 -7.20 1.96
N ALA A 381 -14.29 -7.89 1.66
CA ALA A 381 -15.59 -7.27 1.42
C ALA A 381 -16.17 -6.66 2.71
N THR A 382 -16.04 -7.36 3.85
CA THR A 382 -16.53 -6.85 5.14
C THR A 382 -15.75 -5.61 5.61
N ILE A 383 -14.47 -5.47 5.27
CA ILE A 383 -13.70 -4.25 5.60
C ILE A 383 -14.22 -3.03 4.83
N ARG A 384 -14.69 -3.20 3.59
CA ARG A 384 -15.30 -2.11 2.82
C ARG A 384 -16.68 -1.75 3.34
N GLU A 385 -17.48 -2.75 3.72
CA GLU A 385 -18.81 -2.53 4.31
C GLU A 385 -18.75 -1.86 5.69
N LYS A 386 -17.70 -2.13 6.48
CA LYS A 386 -17.50 -1.55 7.83
C LYS A 386 -17.36 -0.03 7.88
N ASN A 387 -17.05 0.62 6.76
CA ASN A 387 -16.91 2.08 6.69
C ASN A 387 -18.09 2.77 6.00
N ASN A 388 -19.07 2.00 5.51
CA ASN A 388 -20.25 2.55 4.85
C ASN A 388 -21.37 2.81 5.85
N THR A 389 -22.18 3.80 5.55
CA THR A 389 -23.48 3.99 6.20
C THR A 389 -24.29 2.71 6.07
N PHE A 390 -24.91 2.27 7.17
CA PHE A 390 -25.85 1.16 7.13
C PHE A 390 -27.16 1.54 7.79
N THR A 391 -28.23 0.95 7.27
CA THR A 391 -29.58 1.11 7.76
C THR A 391 -30.00 -0.16 8.48
N ILE A 392 -30.68 0.02 9.61
CA ILE A 392 -31.24 -1.04 10.43
C ILE A 392 -32.73 -1.00 10.20
N GLU A 393 -33.24 -2.12 9.70
CA GLU A 393 -34.66 -2.29 9.42
C GLU A 393 -35.46 -2.43 10.71
N ARG A 394 -36.75 -2.10 10.65
CA ARG A 394 -37.67 -2.07 11.80
C ARG A 394 -37.56 -3.29 12.71
N ASP A 395 -37.49 -4.48 12.12
CA ASP A 395 -37.52 -5.74 12.87
C ASP A 395 -36.19 -6.05 13.58
N GLU A 396 -35.08 -5.43 13.14
CA GLU A 396 -33.71 -5.63 13.67
C GLU A 396 -33.34 -4.62 14.77
N ILE A 397 -34.13 -3.55 14.94
CA ILE A 397 -33.86 -2.47 15.90
C ILE A 397 -33.71 -2.98 17.35
N PRO A 398 -34.57 -3.86 17.88
CA PRO A 398 -34.44 -4.36 19.25
C PRO A 398 -33.11 -5.07 19.51
N ASP A 399 -32.74 -5.98 18.61
CA ASP A 399 -31.48 -6.73 18.69
C ASP A 399 -30.27 -5.79 18.59
N PHE A 400 -30.36 -4.75 17.76
CA PHE A 400 -29.34 -3.72 17.66
C PHE A 400 -29.19 -2.91 18.95
N LEU A 401 -30.30 -2.46 19.56
CA LEU A 401 -30.27 -1.69 20.81
C LEU A 401 -29.66 -2.49 21.96
N GLU A 402 -30.03 -3.78 22.07
CA GLU A 402 -29.48 -4.69 23.09
C GLU A 402 -27.97 -4.93 22.87
N ALA A 403 -27.57 -5.18 21.62
CA ALA A 403 -26.17 -5.44 21.29
C ALA A 403 -25.26 -4.22 21.49
N ASN A 404 -25.79 -3.00 21.34
CA ASN A 404 -25.03 -1.75 21.33
C ASN A 404 -25.33 -0.82 22.51
N THR A 405 -26.00 -1.30 23.57
CA THR A 405 -26.44 -0.43 24.68
C THR A 405 -25.31 0.40 25.28
N THR A 406 -24.14 -0.21 25.52
CA THR A 406 -22.96 0.49 26.07
C THR A 406 -22.37 1.50 25.08
N ALA A 407 -22.32 1.15 23.80
CA ALA A 407 -21.78 1.99 22.74
C ALA A 407 -22.69 3.21 22.47
N LEU A 408 -24.01 3.01 22.49
CA LEU A 408 -25.00 4.08 22.34
C LEU A 408 -25.01 5.08 23.52
N GLN A 409 -24.60 4.62 24.70
CA GLN A 409 -24.47 5.48 25.89
C GLN A 409 -23.11 6.19 25.99
N ALA A 410 -22.12 5.77 25.20
CA ALA A 410 -20.80 6.38 25.20
C ALA A 410 -20.83 7.79 24.58
N ASP A 411 -20.18 8.76 25.25
CA ASP A 411 -20.14 10.18 24.81
C ASP A 411 -19.34 10.43 23.51
N ILE A 412 -18.84 9.37 22.88
CA ILE A 412 -18.08 9.47 21.62
C ILE A 412 -19.03 9.60 20.43
N HIS A 413 -20.21 8.98 20.46
CA HIS A 413 -21.16 8.96 19.35
C HIS A 413 -22.18 10.09 19.45
N GLN A 414 -22.62 10.59 18.30
CA GLN A 414 -23.73 11.54 18.23
C GLN A 414 -25.01 10.76 17.97
N VAL A 415 -25.69 10.38 19.05
CA VAL A 415 -26.97 9.65 18.99
C VAL A 415 -28.11 10.64 19.17
N ALA A 416 -29.05 10.63 18.22
CA ALA A 416 -30.27 11.42 18.31
C ALA A 416 -31.02 11.09 19.61
N PRO A 417 -31.55 12.08 20.37
CA PRO A 417 -32.21 11.84 21.65
C PRO A 417 -33.32 10.79 21.59
N GLU A 418 -34.04 10.75 20.48
CA GLU A 418 -35.15 9.82 20.21
C GLU A 418 -34.65 8.37 20.15
N VAL A 419 -33.48 8.13 19.55
CA VAL A 419 -32.86 6.80 19.49
C VAL A 419 -32.25 6.42 20.84
N ARG A 420 -31.67 7.39 21.57
CA ARG A 420 -31.04 7.15 22.88
C ARG A 420 -32.06 6.78 23.95
N GLN A 421 -33.28 7.33 23.86
CA GLN A 421 -34.39 7.06 24.79
C GLN A 421 -35.27 5.88 24.35
N LEU A 422 -34.98 5.31 23.16
CA LEU A 422 -35.76 4.23 22.59
C LEU A 422 -35.68 2.98 23.47
N ALA A 423 -36.81 2.59 24.04
CA ALA A 423 -36.95 1.36 24.80
C ALA A 423 -38.01 0.47 24.17
N VAL A 424 -37.68 -0.81 23.99
CA VAL A 424 -38.64 -1.83 23.59
C VAL A 424 -39.31 -2.37 24.85
N VAL A 425 -40.64 -2.31 24.89
CA VAL A 425 -41.45 -2.72 26.02
C VAL A 425 -42.37 -3.86 25.58
N ARG A 426 -42.45 -4.91 26.41
CA ARG A 426 -43.27 -6.10 26.13
C ARG A 426 -44.71 -5.98 26.61
N GLU A 427 -44.96 -5.11 27.59
CA GLU A 427 -46.28 -4.94 28.21
C GLU A 427 -46.65 -3.45 28.29
N PRO A 428 -47.91 -3.10 28.02
CA PRO A 428 -48.38 -1.72 28.23
C PRO A 428 -48.34 -1.35 29.71
N ASP A 429 -48.14 -0.07 30.01
CA ASP A 429 -48.19 0.42 31.40
C ASP A 429 -49.60 0.31 31.98
N LEU A 430 -50.63 0.45 31.12
CA LEU A 430 -52.03 0.35 31.50
C LEU A 430 -52.91 -0.03 30.29
N LEU A 431 -53.88 -0.92 30.52
CA LEU A 431 -55.00 -1.15 29.60
C LEU A 431 -56.22 -0.37 30.10
N GLU A 432 -56.62 0.67 29.37
CA GLU A 432 -57.82 1.46 29.67
C GLU A 432 -58.98 0.97 28.77
N LEU A 433 -59.98 0.31 29.36
CA LEU A 433 -61.22 -0.05 28.65
C LEU A 433 -62.19 1.13 28.74
N THR A 434 -62.60 1.67 27.60
CA THR A 434 -63.50 2.84 27.53
C THR A 434 -64.94 2.46 27.29
N GLU A 435 -65.20 1.40 26.51
CA GLU A 435 -66.54 0.91 26.26
C GLU A 435 -66.57 -0.61 26.42
N TYR A 436 -67.65 -1.06 27.07
CA TYR A 436 -67.96 -2.46 27.25
C TYR A 436 -69.45 -2.63 26.97
N ALA A 437 -69.78 -3.50 26.01
CA ALA A 437 -71.15 -3.90 25.74
C ALA A 437 -71.23 -5.41 25.65
N GLU A 438 -72.30 -5.97 26.21
CA GLU A 438 -72.60 -7.39 26.17
C GLU A 438 -73.89 -7.58 25.36
N ASP A 439 -73.83 -8.38 24.31
CA ASP A 439 -74.99 -8.78 23.51
C ASP A 439 -75.01 -10.30 23.34
N ARG A 440 -75.92 -10.96 24.07
CA ARG A 440 -76.06 -12.42 24.13
C ARG A 440 -74.75 -13.10 24.54
N ASP A 441 -74.07 -13.74 23.58
CA ASP A 441 -72.82 -14.47 23.78
C ASP A 441 -71.58 -13.64 23.35
N TRP A 442 -71.76 -12.35 23.03
CA TRP A 442 -70.70 -11.47 22.54
C TRP A 442 -70.36 -10.37 23.53
N TYR A 443 -69.05 -10.17 23.68
CA TYR A 443 -68.46 -9.06 24.43
C TYR A 443 -67.77 -8.11 23.46
N TYR A 444 -68.22 -6.86 23.43
CA TYR A 444 -67.61 -5.78 22.67
C TYR A 444 -66.76 -4.93 23.61
N LEU A 445 -65.48 -4.78 23.25
CA LEU A 445 -64.50 -4.05 24.03
C LEU A 445 -63.90 -2.96 23.15
N ALA A 446 -63.95 -1.71 23.62
CA ALA A 446 -63.14 -0.63 23.08
C ALA A 446 -62.21 -0.12 24.19
N GLY A 447 -60.98 0.22 23.82
CA GLY A 447 -60.00 0.68 24.78
C GLY A 447 -58.68 1.09 24.16
N TYR A 448 -57.74 1.44 25.02
CA TYR A 448 -56.41 1.93 24.67
C TYR A 448 -55.34 1.26 25.51
N TYR A 449 -54.20 0.98 24.87
CA TYR A 449 -52.96 0.64 25.55
C TYR A 449 -52.23 1.95 25.83
N ARG A 450 -51.92 2.21 27.09
CA ARG A 450 -51.11 3.35 27.50
C ARG A 450 -49.66 2.90 27.65
N ILE A 451 -48.77 3.58 26.94
CA ILE A 451 -47.32 3.35 27.01
C ILE A 451 -46.65 4.71 27.14
N ALA A 452 -46.08 4.99 28.31
CA ALA A 452 -45.61 6.31 28.71
C ALA A 452 -46.68 7.38 28.42
N ASN A 453 -46.40 8.32 27.51
CA ASN A 453 -47.31 9.38 27.10
C ASN A 453 -48.12 9.07 25.82
N GLN A 454 -48.04 7.85 25.30
CA GLN A 454 -48.74 7.42 24.09
C GLN A 454 -49.97 6.58 24.43
N ARG A 455 -51.05 6.81 23.68
CA ARG A 455 -52.27 5.99 23.68
C ARG A 455 -52.40 5.29 22.34
N ILE A 456 -52.37 3.96 22.34
CA ILE A 456 -52.56 3.14 21.14
C ILE A 456 -53.95 2.53 21.23
N SER A 457 -54.81 2.76 20.23
CA SER A 457 -56.16 2.18 20.25
C SER A 457 -56.09 0.66 20.05
N LEU A 458 -57.05 -0.06 20.63
CA LEU A 458 -57.17 -1.50 20.44
C LEU A 458 -57.33 -1.86 18.96
N PHE A 459 -57.99 -1.00 18.19
CA PHE A 459 -58.17 -1.14 16.74
C PHE A 459 -56.84 -1.04 15.99
N ASP A 460 -56.03 0.00 16.27
CA ASP A 460 -54.72 0.18 15.63
C ASP A 460 -53.77 -0.97 15.96
N LEU A 461 -53.86 -1.50 17.18
CA LEU A 461 -53.10 -2.66 17.61
C LEU A 461 -53.49 -3.91 16.81
N LEU A 462 -54.78 -4.17 16.67
CA LEU A 462 -55.26 -5.32 15.90
C LEU A 462 -54.97 -5.17 14.41
N ALA A 463 -55.06 -3.95 13.85
CA ALA A 463 -54.66 -3.66 12.48
C ALA A 463 -53.15 -3.89 12.26
N ALA A 464 -52.30 -3.44 13.18
CA ALA A 464 -50.86 -3.70 13.13
C ALA A 464 -50.55 -5.21 13.21
N THR A 465 -51.29 -5.95 14.03
CA THR A 465 -51.17 -7.42 14.14
C THR A 465 -51.66 -8.12 12.86
N ALA A 466 -52.72 -7.62 12.24
CA ALA A 466 -53.24 -8.13 10.96
C ALA A 466 -52.22 -7.93 9.83
N ASP A 467 -51.54 -6.79 9.81
CA ASP A 467 -50.42 -6.46 8.93
C ASP A 467 -49.13 -7.25 9.23
N LYS A 468 -49.16 -8.13 10.24
CA LYS A 468 -48.00 -8.91 10.73
C LYS A 468 -46.81 -8.03 11.15
N LYS A 469 -47.08 -6.82 11.66
CA LYS A 469 -46.04 -5.98 12.24
C LYS A 469 -45.65 -6.57 13.59
N GLN A 470 -44.35 -6.73 13.84
CA GLN A 470 -43.84 -7.25 15.11
C GLN A 470 -43.84 -6.17 16.21
N TYR A 471 -43.62 -4.91 15.83
CA TYR A 471 -43.55 -3.78 16.76
C TYR A 471 -44.50 -2.64 16.36
N ILE A 472 -45.00 -1.86 17.33
CA ILE A 472 -45.68 -0.57 17.07
C ILE A 472 -44.73 0.56 17.47
N PRO A 473 -44.43 1.54 16.59
CA PRO A 473 -43.46 2.59 16.86
C PRO A 473 -44.06 3.68 17.75
N GLY A 474 -43.19 4.32 18.53
CA GLY A 474 -43.55 5.27 19.57
C GLY A 474 -42.33 5.79 20.32
N GLN A 475 -42.53 6.59 21.37
CA GLN A 475 -41.44 6.91 22.33
C GLN A 475 -40.87 5.64 22.98
N LYS A 476 -41.72 4.64 23.16
CA LYS A 476 -41.34 3.27 23.48
C LYS A 476 -42.00 2.35 22.47
N TRP A 477 -41.28 1.37 21.97
CA TRP A 477 -41.79 0.42 20.99
C TRP A 477 -42.51 -0.72 21.70
N LEU A 478 -43.76 -0.99 21.33
CA LEU A 478 -44.51 -2.13 21.87
C LEU A 478 -44.20 -3.37 21.04
N ASP A 479 -43.68 -4.41 21.69
CA ASP A 479 -43.55 -5.76 21.11
C ASP A 479 -44.90 -6.49 21.15
N LEU A 480 -45.43 -6.84 19.97
CA LEU A 480 -46.71 -7.53 19.83
C LEU A 480 -46.57 -9.06 19.93
N GLU A 481 -45.40 -9.63 19.64
CA GLU A 481 -45.20 -11.09 19.64
C GLU A 481 -44.67 -11.61 20.98
N GLY A 482 -43.82 -10.84 21.66
CA GLY A 482 -43.26 -11.15 22.97
C GLY A 482 -44.14 -10.75 24.14
N SER A 483 -45.31 -10.17 23.89
CA SER A 483 -46.26 -9.75 24.92
C SER A 483 -47.01 -10.93 25.54
N SER A 484 -47.24 -10.89 26.85
CA SER A 484 -48.16 -11.79 27.56
C SER A 484 -49.61 -11.70 27.05
N LEU A 485 -49.94 -10.60 26.34
CA LEU A 485 -51.26 -10.33 25.76
C LEU A 485 -51.42 -10.87 24.32
N ARG A 486 -50.46 -11.64 23.81
CA ARG A 486 -50.53 -12.22 22.45
C ARG A 486 -51.81 -13.03 22.18
N TRP A 487 -52.32 -13.74 23.18
CA TRP A 487 -53.58 -14.49 23.09
C TRP A 487 -54.79 -13.57 22.79
N PHE A 488 -54.77 -12.36 23.37
CA PHE A 488 -55.82 -11.36 23.18
C PHE A 488 -55.76 -10.74 21.78
N HIS A 489 -54.55 -10.51 21.25
CA HIS A 489 -54.35 -10.02 19.89
C HIS A 489 -54.79 -11.04 18.83
N ALA A 490 -54.55 -12.33 19.08
CA ALA A 490 -55.00 -13.41 18.20
C ALA A 490 -56.53 -13.53 18.13
N LEU A 491 -57.23 -13.40 19.27
CA LEU A 491 -58.69 -13.42 19.35
C LEU A 491 -59.34 -12.30 18.53
N GLY A 492 -58.77 -11.09 18.56
CA GLY A 492 -59.30 -9.95 17.80
C GLY A 492 -59.17 -10.15 16.28
N ARG A 493 -58.10 -10.79 15.81
CA ARG A 493 -57.88 -11.05 14.37
C ARG A 493 -58.92 -12.00 13.78
N GLU A 494 -59.29 -13.05 14.49
CA GLU A 494 -60.32 -14.00 14.05
C GLU A 494 -61.71 -13.36 13.95
N ARG A 495 -61.93 -12.28 14.71
CA ARG A 495 -63.25 -11.64 14.87
C ARG A 495 -63.43 -10.35 14.08
N LEU A 496 -62.35 -9.72 13.59
CA LEU A 496 -62.40 -8.57 12.68
C LEU A 496 -62.57 -8.96 11.20
N LEU A 497 -62.27 -10.21 10.83
CA LEU A 497 -62.37 -10.74 9.46
C LEU A 497 -63.75 -11.37 9.15
N LYS A 498 -64.66 -11.35 10.11
CA LYS A 498 -66.08 -11.70 9.95
C LYS A 498 -66.90 -10.43 10.09
#